data_AF-A0A7R8VRI8-F1
#
_entry.id   AF-A0A7R8VRI8-F1
#
_cell.length_a   1.000
_cell.length_b   1.000
_cell.length_c   1.000
_cell.angle_alpha   90.00
_cell.angle_beta   90.00
_cell.angle_gamma   90.00
#
_symmetry.space_group_name_H-M   'P 1'
#
loop_
_entity.id
_entity.type
_entity.pdbx_description
1 polymer ?
#
loop_
_entity_poly.entity_id
_entity_poly.type
_entity_poly.pdbx_seq_one_letter_code
_entity_poly.pdbx_strand_id
1 'polypeptide(L)'
;MHTDMGWLVLRFDWFSRSEHLRQSGQSRDELDYSGTNRDDEVGIEEVNPHLCAGRVENHLGKTTPSSPDRDSNLDLPVLSSRAQHETSALANFATEAVTFLVLFATTGSIWSDFKPQLEKLNRSKFTLVAWDPPGYGKSRPPDREFSLNFLRDDADIAAKFVQSLGLNKISLLGWSDGGITAMILAAKYPQNVDRMLIWGANAYIVEEELKIYQSIRDVSKWSERMRAPLVALYGEEYFQKTWSRWVDTFVSLYKERQGDICKDCLPLIQCRTLIAHGMKDPMISPEHLNYLLKHIKASR
;
A
#
# COMPACT_ATOMS: atom_id res chain seq x y z
N MET A 1 24.65 5.69 -18.61
CA MET A 1 23.79 4.48 -18.52
C MET A 1 22.47 4.93 -17.95
N HIS A 2 21.37 4.78 -18.68
CA HIS A 2 20.05 4.87 -18.08
C HIS A 2 19.73 3.49 -17.49
N THR A 3 19.34 3.45 -16.22
CA THR A 3 18.90 2.24 -15.53
C THR A 3 17.38 2.21 -15.54
N ASP A 4 16.80 1.21 -16.19
CA ASP A 4 15.36 0.98 -16.15
C ASP A 4 14.96 0.58 -14.73
N MET A 5 14.13 1.43 -14.10
CA MET A 5 13.47 1.09 -12.84
C MET A 5 12.16 0.38 -13.18
N GLY A 6 12.07 -0.90 -12.85
CA GLY A 6 10.83 -1.67 -12.97
C GLY A 6 9.82 -1.26 -11.90
N TRP A 7 8.59 -0.92 -12.32
CA TRP A 7 7.49 -0.56 -11.43
C TRP A 7 6.39 -1.61 -11.52
N LEU A 8 6.06 -2.26 -10.40
CA LEU A 8 4.86 -3.08 -10.30
C LEU A 8 3.67 -2.18 -9.94
N VAL A 9 2.81 -1.90 -10.90
CA VAL A 9 1.59 -1.09 -10.69
C VAL A 9 0.39 -2.01 -10.86
N LEU A 10 -0.23 -2.42 -9.75
CA LEU A 10 -1.47 -3.19 -9.78
C LEU A 10 -2.67 -2.31 -10.17
N ARG A 11 -2.70 -1.84 -11.42
CA ARG A 11 -3.94 -1.45 -12.08
C ARG A 11 -4.77 -2.71 -12.28
N PHE A 12 -5.87 -2.79 -11.54
CA PHE A 12 -7.00 -3.59 -11.97
C PHE A 12 -7.91 -2.64 -12.74
N ASP A 13 -7.59 -2.43 -14.02
CA ASP A 13 -8.44 -1.65 -14.90
C ASP A 13 -9.78 -2.38 -15.08
N TRP A 14 -10.80 -1.90 -14.37
CA TRP A 14 -12.20 -2.20 -14.70
C TRP A 14 -12.60 -1.45 -15.98
N PHE A 15 -11.84 -1.67 -17.06
CA PHE A 15 -11.96 -1.00 -18.34
C PHE A 15 -11.72 -1.95 -19.53
N SER A 16 -12.19 -3.19 -19.43
CA SER A 16 -12.34 -4.10 -20.59
C SER A 16 -13.76 -4.65 -20.79
N ARG A 17 -14.76 -4.19 -19.99
CA ARG A 17 -16.20 -4.50 -20.23
C ARG A 17 -17.12 -3.28 -20.37
N SER A 18 -16.59 -2.05 -20.32
CA SER A 18 -17.37 -0.81 -20.52
C SER A 18 -17.29 -0.26 -21.95
N GLU A 19 -16.22 -0.54 -22.72
CA GLU A 19 -16.11 -0.07 -24.11
C GLU A 19 -16.68 -1.04 -25.15
N HIS A 20 -16.61 -2.36 -24.92
CA HIS A 20 -17.37 -3.32 -25.75
C HIS A 20 -18.91 -3.29 -25.51
N LEU A 21 -19.36 -2.70 -24.39
CA LEU A 21 -20.78 -2.43 -24.12
C LEU A 21 -21.22 -1.00 -24.48
N ARG A 22 -20.30 -0.14 -24.95
CA ARG A 22 -20.64 1.18 -25.53
C ARG A 22 -20.84 1.18 -27.06
N GLN A 23 -20.55 0.07 -27.74
CA GLN A 23 -20.84 -0.14 -29.17
C GLN A 23 -21.93 -1.19 -29.45
N SER A 24 -22.59 -1.77 -28.42
CA SER A 24 -23.57 -2.86 -28.59
C SER A 24 -24.93 -2.67 -27.90
N GLY A 25 -25.10 -1.67 -27.04
CA GLY A 25 -26.44 -1.17 -26.65
C GLY A 25 -27.35 -2.10 -25.85
N GLN A 26 -26.81 -3.05 -25.07
CA GLN A 26 -27.59 -3.92 -24.20
C GLN A 26 -27.74 -3.37 -22.77
N SER A 27 -28.91 -3.57 -22.17
CA SER A 27 -29.26 -3.17 -20.80
C SER A 27 -28.77 -4.16 -19.75
N ARG A 28 -28.72 -3.71 -18.49
CA ARG A 28 -28.60 -4.59 -17.32
C ARG A 28 -29.82 -5.51 -17.25
N ASP A 29 -29.60 -6.81 -17.41
CA ASP A 29 -30.18 -7.93 -16.65
C ASP A 29 -30.01 -9.23 -17.44
N GLU A 30 -28.84 -9.87 -17.31
CA GLU A 30 -28.62 -11.31 -17.54
C GLU A 30 -27.19 -11.68 -17.10
N LEU A 31 -27.07 -12.59 -16.14
CA LEU A 31 -25.84 -13.31 -15.80
C LEU A 31 -26.18 -14.79 -15.91
N ASP A 32 -25.77 -15.44 -17.00
CA ASP A 32 -25.76 -16.90 -17.06
C ASP A 32 -24.44 -17.42 -16.47
N TYR A 33 -24.57 -18.40 -15.57
CA TYR A 33 -23.51 -18.90 -14.70
C TYR A 33 -23.18 -20.33 -15.10
N SER A 34 -22.64 -20.51 -16.31
CA SER A 34 -22.16 -21.81 -16.77
C SER A 34 -20.91 -22.23 -15.98
N GLY A 35 -21.14 -23.05 -14.94
CA GLY A 35 -20.10 -23.51 -14.06
C GLY A 35 -19.05 -24.36 -14.77
N THR A 36 -17.83 -23.83 -14.91
CA THR A 36 -16.61 -24.65 -15.00
C THR A 36 -15.61 -24.12 -13.99
N ASN A 37 -15.13 -24.99 -13.09
CA ASN A 37 -14.00 -24.67 -12.23
C ASN A 37 -12.80 -24.30 -13.11
N ARG A 38 -12.35 -23.05 -13.00
CA ARG A 38 -11.01 -22.64 -13.37
C ARG A 38 -10.53 -21.71 -12.28
N ASP A 39 -9.31 -21.93 -11.82
CA ASP A 39 -8.69 -21.06 -10.84
C ASP A 39 -8.57 -19.65 -11.45
N ASP A 40 -9.20 -18.66 -10.81
CA ASP A 40 -9.09 -17.26 -11.20
C ASP A 40 -7.65 -16.80 -10.94
N GLU A 41 -6.80 -16.90 -11.97
CA GLU A 41 -5.46 -16.31 -11.93
C GLU A 41 -5.57 -14.81 -11.63
N VAL A 42 -4.92 -14.39 -10.55
CA VAL A 42 -4.81 -12.97 -10.19
C VAL A 42 -4.03 -12.28 -11.30
N GLY A 43 -4.75 -11.57 -12.18
CA GLY A 43 -4.15 -10.78 -13.25
C GLY A 43 -3.25 -9.69 -12.69
N ILE A 44 -1.93 -9.93 -12.74
CA ILE A 44 -0.92 -8.96 -12.35
C ILE A 44 -0.49 -8.20 -13.60
N GLU A 45 -0.80 -6.91 -13.67
CA GLU A 45 -0.26 -6.03 -14.71
C GLU A 45 1.08 -5.43 -14.22
N GLU A 46 2.18 -5.70 -14.94
CA GLU A 46 3.46 -5.01 -14.78
C GLU A 46 3.50 -3.85 -15.78
N VAL A 47 3.51 -2.60 -15.28
CA VAL A 47 3.40 -1.42 -16.15
C VAL A 47 4.75 -1.10 -16.79
N ASN A 48 4.81 -1.27 -18.10
CA ASN A 48 5.96 -0.93 -18.93
C ASN A 48 6.06 0.60 -19.12
N PRO A 49 7.19 1.24 -18.77
CA PRO A 49 7.33 2.71 -18.78
C PRO A 49 7.28 3.37 -20.18
N HIS A 50 7.31 2.59 -21.27
CA HIS A 50 7.31 3.15 -22.63
C HIS A 50 5.95 3.64 -23.15
N LEU A 51 4.83 3.38 -22.45
CA LEU A 51 3.47 3.72 -22.93
C LEU A 51 3.01 5.16 -22.63
N CYS A 52 3.81 5.99 -21.96
CA CYS A 52 3.45 7.38 -21.63
C CYS A 52 3.58 8.39 -22.79
N ALA A 53 3.58 7.96 -24.05
CA ALA A 53 3.56 8.81 -25.25
C ALA A 53 2.25 8.58 -26.05
N GLY A 54 1.32 9.53 -25.94
CA GLY A 54 -0.08 9.31 -26.33
C GLY A 54 -0.41 9.36 -27.83
N ARG A 55 -1.61 8.85 -28.16
CA ARG A 55 -2.36 9.13 -29.40
C ARG A 55 -3.86 9.20 -29.09
N VAL A 56 -4.59 9.94 -29.92
CA VAL A 56 -6.03 10.27 -29.78
C VAL A 56 -6.75 9.79 -31.04
N GLU A 57 -7.94 9.18 -30.92
CA GLU A 57 -8.95 9.12 -31.98
C GLU A 57 -10.37 8.80 -31.44
N ASN A 58 -11.42 9.17 -32.18
CA ASN A 58 -12.84 9.18 -31.77
C ASN A 58 -13.72 8.20 -32.60
N HIS A 59 -14.91 7.77 -32.11
CA HIS A 59 -16.23 7.85 -32.82
C HIS A 59 -17.47 7.26 -32.04
N LEU A 60 -18.69 7.35 -32.62
CA LEU A 60 -20.01 7.41 -31.94
C LEU A 60 -21.03 6.25 -32.18
N GLY A 61 -21.72 5.78 -31.13
CA GLY A 61 -23.20 5.91 -30.92
C GLY A 61 -24.28 4.86 -31.37
N LYS A 62 -25.23 4.55 -30.42
CA LYS A 62 -26.68 4.10 -30.56
C LYS A 62 -26.97 2.58 -30.82
N THR A 63 -28.13 1.92 -30.49
CA THR A 63 -29.39 2.14 -29.67
C THR A 63 -30.12 0.80 -29.34
N THR A 64 -31.29 0.81 -28.66
CA THR A 64 -32.14 -0.32 -28.13
C THR A 64 -33.55 -0.42 -28.83
N PRO A 65 -34.66 -1.07 -28.35
CA PRO A 65 -34.96 -2.15 -27.35
C PRO A 65 -36.05 -3.22 -27.76
N SER A 66 -36.33 -4.29 -26.96
CA SER A 66 -37.70 -4.78 -26.56
C SER A 66 -37.75 -6.13 -25.79
N SER A 67 -38.71 -6.31 -24.86
CA SER A 67 -39.05 -7.50 -24.00
C SER A 67 -40.47 -8.07 -24.35
N PRO A 68 -41.23 -8.93 -23.60
CA PRO A 68 -41.12 -9.44 -22.20
C PRO A 68 -41.62 -10.90 -21.86
N ASP A 69 -41.67 -11.21 -20.54
CA ASP A 69 -42.68 -12.00 -19.78
C ASP A 69 -42.40 -13.44 -19.18
N ARG A 70 -42.31 -13.45 -17.82
CA ARG A 70 -43.09 -14.22 -16.80
C ARG A 70 -42.55 -15.42 -15.98
N ASP A 71 -42.69 -15.21 -14.65
CA ASP A 71 -43.17 -16.07 -13.55
C ASP A 71 -42.55 -17.45 -13.23
N SER A 72 -41.97 -17.58 -12.02
CA SER A 72 -42.66 -18.21 -10.86
C SER A 72 -41.80 -18.28 -9.56
N ASN A 73 -42.48 -18.36 -8.40
CA ASN A 73 -41.90 -18.35 -7.05
C ASN A 73 -41.17 -19.64 -6.64
N LEU A 74 -40.26 -19.54 -5.64
CA LEU A 74 -40.18 -20.48 -4.50
C LEU A 74 -39.32 -19.92 -3.34
N ASP A 75 -39.73 -20.21 -2.11
CA ASP A 75 -39.24 -19.60 -0.85
C ASP A 75 -38.12 -20.40 -0.11
N LEU A 76 -37.61 -19.77 0.97
CA LEU A 76 -36.88 -20.32 2.15
C LEU A 76 -35.33 -20.37 2.09
N PRO A 77 -34.61 -20.30 3.24
CA PRO A 77 -35.02 -19.92 4.61
C PRO A 77 -34.18 -18.78 5.25
N VAL A 78 -34.71 -18.20 6.32
CA VAL A 78 -34.07 -17.14 7.14
C VAL A 78 -32.94 -17.69 8.03
N LEU A 79 -31.80 -16.98 8.09
CA LEU A 79 -30.75 -17.16 9.11
C LEU A 79 -30.63 -15.92 10.01
N SER A 80 -30.09 -16.11 11.22
CA SER A 80 -30.49 -15.35 12.42
C SER A 80 -29.83 -13.97 12.63
N SER A 81 -30.58 -13.12 13.34
CA SER A 81 -30.42 -11.65 13.46
C SER A 81 -29.26 -11.15 14.34
N ARG A 82 -28.15 -11.90 14.48
CA ARG A 82 -27.04 -11.53 15.40
C ARG A 82 -25.68 -11.29 14.74
N ALA A 83 -25.53 -11.52 13.43
CA ALA A 83 -24.31 -11.23 12.68
C ALA A 83 -24.35 -9.91 11.88
N GLN A 84 -25.42 -9.11 12.00
CA GLN A 84 -25.66 -7.92 11.16
C GLN A 84 -25.28 -6.57 11.80
N HIS A 85 -24.80 -6.54 13.05
CA HIS A 85 -24.60 -5.29 13.80
C HIS A 85 -23.15 -4.80 13.95
N GLU A 86 -22.14 -5.59 13.60
CA GLU A 86 -20.72 -5.16 13.69
C GLU A 86 -20.07 -4.87 12.33
N THR A 87 -20.72 -5.26 11.21
CA THR A 87 -20.24 -4.97 9.84
C THR A 87 -20.72 -3.61 9.30
N SER A 88 -21.71 -2.99 9.95
CA SER A 88 -22.38 -1.77 9.49
C SER A 88 -21.54 -0.49 9.68
N ALA A 89 -20.57 -0.48 10.60
CA ALA A 89 -19.71 0.68 10.87
C ALA A 89 -18.73 1.03 9.72
N LEU A 90 -18.54 0.13 8.75
CA LEU A 90 -17.71 0.34 7.54
C LEU A 90 -18.54 0.50 6.24
N ALA A 91 -19.87 0.48 6.35
CA ALA A 91 -20.77 0.47 5.20
C ALA A 91 -21.05 1.88 4.65
N ASN A 92 -21.40 2.84 5.51
CA ASN A 92 -21.96 4.14 5.11
C ASN A 92 -20.91 5.25 4.90
N PHE A 93 -20.10 5.11 3.86
CA PHE A 93 -19.34 6.20 3.22
C PHE A 93 -18.93 5.77 1.81
N ALA A 94 -19.83 5.90 0.82
CA ALA A 94 -19.50 5.81 -0.60
C ALA A 94 -20.67 6.25 -1.49
N THR A 95 -20.59 7.46 -2.03
CA THR A 95 -20.99 7.73 -3.42
C THR A 95 -19.81 8.40 -4.10
N GLU A 96 -19.24 7.72 -5.10
CA GLU A 96 -18.40 8.27 -6.17
C GLU A 96 -17.04 8.93 -5.81
N ALA A 97 -16.13 8.14 -5.22
CA ALA A 97 -14.69 8.27 -5.49
C ALA A 97 -13.95 6.97 -5.14
N VAL A 98 -13.21 6.39 -6.09
CA VAL A 98 -12.30 5.27 -5.81
C VAL A 98 -11.08 5.82 -5.09
N THR A 99 -10.77 5.29 -3.91
CA THR A 99 -9.62 5.75 -3.12
C THR A 99 -8.35 5.00 -3.55
N PHE A 100 -7.35 5.73 -4.03
CA PHE A 100 -6.01 5.17 -4.28
C PHE A 100 -5.29 4.98 -2.96
N LEU A 101 -4.97 3.73 -2.61
CA LEU A 101 -4.29 3.39 -1.37
C LEU A 101 -2.84 3.00 -1.67
N VAL A 102 -1.89 3.85 -1.31
CA VAL A 102 -0.46 3.57 -1.48
C VAL A 102 0.06 2.76 -0.30
N LEU A 103 0.58 1.57 -0.59
CA LEU A 103 1.10 0.62 0.38
C LEU A 103 2.63 0.69 0.37
N PHE A 104 3.27 0.95 1.51
CA PHE A 104 4.73 1.07 1.60
C PHE A 104 5.35 -0.21 2.17
N ALA A 105 6.06 -0.97 1.35
CA ALA A 105 6.88 -2.10 1.79
C ALA A 105 8.04 -1.65 2.68
N THR A 106 8.49 -2.55 3.55
CA THR A 106 9.68 -2.38 4.40
C THR A 106 10.91 -3.00 3.70
N THR A 107 11.88 -3.52 4.45
CA THR A 107 12.92 -4.42 3.94
C THR A 107 12.38 -5.70 3.30
N GLY A 108 11.09 -6.02 3.48
CA GLY A 108 10.39 -7.07 2.74
C GLY A 108 10.10 -6.67 1.28
N SER A 109 8.98 -7.17 0.77
CA SER A 109 8.34 -6.71 -0.47
C SER A 109 6.88 -6.46 -0.18
N ILE A 110 6.20 -5.77 -1.09
CA ILE A 110 4.75 -5.58 -0.95
C ILE A 110 3.97 -6.91 -0.85
N TRP A 111 4.48 -7.97 -1.48
CA TRP A 111 3.86 -9.30 -1.44
C TRP A 111 4.10 -10.06 -0.13
N SER A 112 5.19 -9.82 0.58
CA SER A 112 5.36 -10.37 1.94
C SER A 112 4.57 -9.56 2.97
N ASP A 113 4.54 -8.23 2.79
CA ASP A 113 4.12 -7.29 3.83
C ASP A 113 2.61 -7.01 3.78
N PHE A 114 1.99 -7.02 2.60
CA PHE A 114 0.60 -6.60 2.38
C PHE A 114 -0.30 -7.63 1.66
N LYS A 115 0.13 -8.89 1.50
CA LYS A 115 -0.69 -9.92 0.83
C LYS A 115 -2.16 -9.97 1.32
N PRO A 116 -2.46 -9.98 2.64
CA PRO A 116 -3.85 -9.98 3.11
C PRO A 116 -4.65 -8.74 2.68
N GLN A 117 -4.01 -7.57 2.61
CA GLN A 117 -4.63 -6.31 2.20
C GLN A 117 -4.87 -6.30 0.68
N LEU A 118 -3.90 -6.79 -0.10
CA LEU A 118 -4.03 -6.99 -1.54
C LEU A 118 -5.18 -7.97 -1.87
N GLU A 119 -5.31 -9.07 -1.14
CA GLU A 119 -6.36 -10.06 -1.37
C GLU A 119 -7.75 -9.61 -0.90
N LYS A 120 -7.85 -8.88 0.22
CA LYS A 120 -9.11 -8.72 0.97
C LYS A 120 -9.68 -7.31 1.04
N LEU A 121 -8.93 -6.26 0.67
CA LEU A 121 -9.50 -4.91 0.64
C LEU A 121 -10.56 -4.79 -0.47
N ASN A 122 -11.66 -4.11 -0.15
CA ASN A 122 -12.80 -4.02 -1.03
C ASN A 122 -12.47 -3.22 -2.31
N ARG A 123 -12.34 -3.94 -3.44
CA ARG A 123 -11.97 -3.38 -4.73
C ARG A 123 -13.01 -2.45 -5.36
N SER A 124 -14.27 -2.46 -4.90
CA SER A 124 -15.26 -1.45 -5.31
C SER A 124 -15.12 -0.11 -4.56
N LYS A 125 -14.30 -0.07 -3.50
CA LYS A 125 -13.97 1.16 -2.74
C LYS A 125 -12.53 1.65 -2.96
N PHE A 126 -11.60 0.75 -3.25
CA PHE A 126 -10.16 1.05 -3.31
C PHE A 126 -9.47 0.53 -4.58
N THR A 127 -8.70 1.41 -5.22
CA THR A 127 -7.60 0.99 -6.11
C THR A 127 -6.33 0.91 -5.27
N LEU A 128 -5.71 -0.26 -5.22
CA LEU A 128 -4.50 -0.47 -4.42
C LEU A 128 -3.27 -0.18 -5.28
N VAL A 129 -2.44 0.75 -4.82
CA VAL A 129 -1.15 1.05 -5.43
C VAL A 129 -0.07 0.47 -4.52
N ALA A 130 0.45 -0.67 -4.96
CA ALA A 130 1.57 -1.36 -4.37
C ALA A 130 2.88 -0.76 -4.90
N TRP A 131 3.91 -0.58 -4.06
CA TRP A 131 5.26 -0.32 -4.55
C TRP A 131 6.34 -0.89 -3.63
N ASP A 132 7.45 -1.31 -4.23
CA ASP A 132 8.69 -1.63 -3.54
C ASP A 132 9.63 -0.41 -3.68
N PRO A 133 10.18 0.16 -2.59
CA PRO A 133 11.19 1.22 -2.69
C PRO A 133 12.46 0.74 -3.43
N PRO A 134 13.24 1.63 -4.09
CA PRO A 134 14.42 1.20 -4.84
C PRO A 134 15.43 0.45 -3.97
N GLY A 135 15.87 -0.72 -4.44
CA GLY A 135 16.70 -1.65 -3.69
C GLY A 135 15.92 -2.71 -2.89
N TYR A 136 14.60 -2.59 -2.77
CA TYR A 136 13.73 -3.60 -2.15
C TYR A 136 12.87 -4.32 -3.19
N GLY A 137 12.35 -5.49 -2.81
CA GLY A 137 11.46 -6.35 -3.58
C GLY A 137 11.90 -6.53 -5.04
N LYS A 138 10.99 -6.24 -5.98
CA LYS A 138 11.25 -6.28 -7.43
C LYS A 138 11.92 -5.01 -7.97
N SER A 139 12.04 -3.93 -7.18
CA SER A 139 12.67 -2.67 -7.60
C SER A 139 14.19 -2.71 -7.51
N ARG A 140 14.77 -3.75 -8.13
CA ARG A 140 16.20 -4.03 -8.27
C ARG A 140 16.50 -4.39 -9.73
N PRO A 141 17.52 -3.79 -10.38
CA PRO A 141 18.42 -2.74 -9.87
C PRO A 141 17.68 -1.41 -9.61
N PRO A 142 18.26 -0.49 -8.81
CA PRO A 142 19.56 -0.57 -8.15
C PRO A 142 19.56 -1.49 -6.91
N ASP A 143 20.74 -1.69 -6.31
CA ASP A 143 20.86 -2.21 -4.95
C ASP A 143 20.51 -1.12 -3.92
N ARG A 144 20.14 -1.52 -2.70
CA ARG A 144 19.67 -0.62 -1.64
C ARG A 144 20.82 0.17 -1.03
N GLU A 145 20.71 1.49 -1.18
CA GLU A 145 21.57 2.48 -0.52
C GLU A 145 20.86 3.09 0.69
N PHE A 146 21.62 3.35 1.75
CA PHE A 146 21.11 3.98 2.97
C PHE A 146 21.93 5.24 3.27
N SER A 147 21.32 6.40 3.03
CA SER A 147 21.76 7.69 3.55
C SER A 147 21.07 7.95 4.91
N LEU A 148 21.52 8.93 5.70
CA LEU A 148 20.73 9.39 6.86
C LEU A 148 19.41 10.07 6.46
N ASN A 149 19.12 10.23 5.17
CA ASN A 149 17.89 10.79 4.63
C ASN A 149 17.06 9.75 3.88
N PHE A 150 17.41 8.46 3.89
CA PHE A 150 16.85 7.47 2.96
C PHE A 150 15.32 7.39 2.96
N LEU A 151 14.66 7.54 4.11
CA LEU A 151 13.19 7.58 4.21
C LEU A 151 12.56 8.84 3.63
N ARG A 152 13.30 9.97 3.58
CA ARG A 152 12.91 11.20 2.89
C ARG A 152 13.14 11.09 1.38
N ASP A 153 14.21 10.42 0.99
CA ASP A 153 14.53 10.11 -0.41
C ASP A 153 13.44 9.17 -0.97
N ASP A 154 13.06 8.11 -0.25
CA ASP A 154 11.93 7.23 -0.58
C ASP A 154 10.61 7.99 -0.69
N ALA A 155 10.34 8.96 0.19
CA ALA A 155 9.11 9.77 0.14
C ALA A 155 9.04 10.63 -1.13
N ASP A 156 10.19 11.18 -1.58
CA ASP A 156 10.27 11.95 -2.84
C ASP A 156 10.15 11.05 -4.08
N ILE A 157 10.66 9.80 -4.01
CA ILE A 157 10.50 8.82 -5.08
C ILE A 157 9.03 8.35 -5.15
N ALA A 158 8.41 8.05 -4.01
CA ALA A 158 6.99 7.70 -3.93
C ALA A 158 6.08 8.81 -4.47
N ALA A 159 6.37 10.07 -4.15
CA ALA A 159 5.62 11.21 -4.68
C ALA A 159 5.73 11.31 -6.21
N LYS A 160 6.93 11.11 -6.78
CA LYS A 160 7.15 11.07 -8.24
C LYS A 160 6.42 9.90 -8.91
N PHE A 161 6.44 8.73 -8.27
CA PHE A 161 5.73 7.53 -8.75
C PHE A 161 4.20 7.75 -8.77
N VAL A 162 3.62 8.26 -7.68
CA VAL A 162 2.22 8.66 -7.59
C VAL A 162 1.86 9.69 -8.68
N GLN A 163 2.73 10.69 -8.88
CA GLN A 163 2.56 11.70 -9.93
C GLN A 163 2.61 11.10 -11.35
N SER A 164 3.51 10.14 -11.63
CA SER A 164 3.60 9.48 -12.94
C SER A 164 2.37 8.63 -13.27
N LEU A 165 1.65 8.15 -12.24
CA LEU A 165 0.36 7.47 -12.39
C LEU A 165 -0.83 8.44 -12.62
N GLY A 166 -0.59 9.75 -12.62
CA GLY A 166 -1.63 10.78 -12.76
C GLY A 166 -2.48 10.99 -11.50
N LEU A 167 -2.01 10.52 -10.34
CA LEU A 167 -2.81 10.48 -9.11
C LEU A 167 -2.63 11.76 -8.29
N ASN A 168 -3.61 12.66 -8.40
CA ASN A 168 -3.55 13.96 -7.71
C ASN A 168 -3.93 13.89 -6.23
N LYS A 169 -4.70 12.88 -5.81
CA LYS A 169 -5.14 12.72 -4.42
C LYS A 169 -5.22 11.23 -4.03
N ILE A 170 -4.53 10.88 -2.94
CA ILE A 170 -4.33 9.50 -2.48
C ILE A 170 -4.61 9.34 -0.98
N SER A 171 -4.73 8.10 -0.52
CA SER A 171 -4.59 7.73 0.89
C SER A 171 -3.36 6.84 1.08
N LEU A 172 -2.74 6.90 2.25
CA LEU A 172 -1.53 6.16 2.58
C LEU A 172 -1.81 5.04 3.58
N LEU A 173 -1.23 3.86 3.37
CA LEU A 173 -1.20 2.77 4.34
C LEU A 173 0.26 2.34 4.54
N GLY A 174 0.85 2.73 5.67
CA GLY A 174 2.28 2.57 5.94
C GLY A 174 2.58 1.75 7.18
N TRP A 175 3.43 0.74 7.04
CA TRP A 175 3.92 -0.08 8.16
C TRP A 175 5.39 0.22 8.40
N SER A 176 5.80 0.39 9.67
CA SER A 176 7.21 0.57 10.06
C SER A 176 7.89 1.69 9.27
N ASP A 177 9.05 1.46 8.65
CA ASP A 177 9.72 2.39 7.72
C ASP A 177 8.75 3.01 6.72
N GLY A 178 7.84 2.22 6.15
CA GLY A 178 6.81 2.68 5.24
C GLY A 178 5.77 3.62 5.89
N GLY A 179 5.53 3.50 7.19
CA GLY A 179 4.77 4.46 7.99
C GLY A 179 5.52 5.77 8.20
N ILE A 180 6.85 5.71 8.38
CA ILE A 180 7.69 6.91 8.47
C ILE A 180 7.73 7.63 7.12
N THR A 181 7.94 6.90 6.02
CA THR A 181 7.87 7.42 4.65
C THR A 181 6.51 8.05 4.35
N ALA A 182 5.41 7.43 4.78
CA ALA A 182 4.07 7.98 4.65
C ALA A 182 3.90 9.31 5.42
N MET A 183 4.40 9.41 6.66
CA MET A 183 4.39 10.66 7.42
C MET A 183 5.19 11.78 6.73
N ILE A 184 6.38 11.46 6.19
CA ILE A 184 7.21 12.42 5.46
C ILE A 184 6.51 12.89 4.18
N LEU A 185 5.90 11.97 3.41
CA LEU A 185 5.16 12.30 2.19
C LEU A 185 3.95 13.18 2.52
N ALA A 186 3.16 12.84 3.54
CA ALA A 186 2.01 13.63 3.97
C ALA A 186 2.37 15.02 4.50
N ALA A 187 3.58 15.19 5.07
CA ALA A 187 4.12 16.48 5.49
C ALA A 187 4.61 17.33 4.31
N LYS A 188 5.27 16.73 3.32
CA LYS A 188 5.76 17.40 2.11
C LYS A 188 4.65 17.76 1.12
N TYR A 189 3.65 16.89 0.98
CA TYR A 189 2.57 16.99 -0.02
C TYR A 189 1.17 16.99 0.62
N PRO A 190 0.88 17.90 1.57
CA PRO A 190 -0.32 17.83 2.41
C PRO A 190 -1.64 17.99 1.63
N GLN A 191 -1.60 18.59 0.43
CA GLN A 191 -2.78 18.72 -0.43
C GLN A 191 -3.09 17.44 -1.24
N ASN A 192 -2.10 16.55 -1.40
CA ASN A 192 -2.22 15.32 -2.18
C ASN A 192 -2.66 14.11 -1.35
N VAL A 193 -2.66 14.21 -0.01
CA VAL A 193 -3.01 13.11 0.89
C VAL A 193 -4.35 13.39 1.59
N ASP A 194 -5.38 12.57 1.32
CA ASP A 194 -6.68 12.67 2.01
C ASP A 194 -6.60 12.12 3.44
N ARG A 195 -6.01 10.92 3.56
CA ARG A 195 -6.00 10.11 4.78
C ARG A 195 -4.73 9.29 4.86
N MET A 196 -4.35 8.96 6.08
CA MET A 196 -3.21 8.10 6.36
C MET A 196 -3.58 7.10 7.47
N LEU A 197 -3.14 5.86 7.34
CA LEU A 197 -3.14 4.88 8.42
C LEU A 197 -1.70 4.36 8.55
N ILE A 198 -1.12 4.52 9.74
CA ILE A 198 0.22 4.03 10.06
C ILE A 198 0.21 3.10 11.27
N TRP A 199 1.12 2.13 11.28
CA TRP A 199 1.38 1.28 12.45
C TRP A 199 2.83 0.82 12.55
N GLY A 200 3.27 0.54 13.77
CA GLY A 200 4.65 0.14 14.07
C GLY A 200 5.69 1.18 13.61
N ALA A 201 5.31 2.46 13.54
CA ALA A 201 6.15 3.55 13.04
C ALA A 201 6.53 4.53 14.16
N ASN A 202 7.70 5.14 14.02
CA ASN A 202 8.32 6.03 15.01
C ASN A 202 8.92 7.26 14.32
N ALA A 203 8.76 8.44 14.92
CA ALA A 203 9.36 9.67 14.39
C ALA A 203 10.82 9.89 14.82
N TYR A 204 11.29 9.07 15.76
CA TYR A 204 12.63 9.05 16.31
C TYR A 204 12.96 7.70 16.93
N ILE A 205 14.21 7.51 17.36
CA ILE A 205 14.73 6.26 17.93
C ILE A 205 15.00 6.44 19.42
N VAL A 206 14.62 5.47 20.26
CA VAL A 206 15.03 5.40 21.69
C VAL A 206 16.16 4.37 21.94
N GLU A 207 16.80 4.43 23.11
CA GLU A 207 17.97 3.59 23.42
C GLU A 207 17.63 2.08 23.43
N GLU A 208 16.44 1.73 23.88
CA GLU A 208 15.91 0.36 23.90
C GLU A 208 15.80 -0.21 22.47
N GLU A 209 15.35 0.61 21.53
CA GLU A 209 15.20 0.25 20.12
C GLU A 209 16.56 -0.03 19.46
N LEU A 210 17.60 0.75 19.81
CA LEU A 210 18.96 0.44 19.35
C LEU A 210 19.45 -0.94 19.82
N LYS A 211 19.15 -1.33 21.06
CA LYS A 211 19.53 -2.64 21.60
C LYS A 211 18.82 -3.76 20.83
N ILE A 212 17.54 -3.55 20.51
CA ILE A 212 16.74 -4.45 19.66
C ILE A 212 17.35 -4.53 18.24
N TYR A 213 17.56 -3.41 17.56
CA TYR A 213 18.09 -3.35 16.18
C TYR A 213 19.48 -4.03 16.08
N GLN A 214 20.35 -3.84 17.09
CA GLN A 214 21.63 -4.55 17.17
C GLN A 214 21.46 -6.05 17.40
N SER A 215 20.53 -6.47 18.27
CA SER A 215 20.28 -7.90 18.55
C SER A 215 19.83 -8.70 17.32
N ILE A 216 19.11 -8.05 16.40
CA ILE A 216 18.57 -8.66 15.17
C ILE A 216 19.47 -8.42 13.94
N ARG A 217 20.64 -7.80 14.09
CA ARG A 217 21.56 -7.50 12.98
C ARG A 217 22.02 -8.73 12.21
N ASP A 218 22.20 -9.85 12.91
CA ASP A 218 22.61 -11.12 12.33
C ASP A 218 21.38 -11.94 11.92
N VAL A 219 21.08 -11.97 10.62
CA VAL A 219 19.87 -12.61 10.10
C VAL A 219 19.96 -14.14 10.16
N SER A 220 21.15 -14.71 10.36
CA SER A 220 21.31 -16.17 10.56
C SER A 220 20.73 -16.65 11.90
N LYS A 221 20.57 -15.74 12.88
CA LYS A 221 19.96 -16.02 14.19
C LYS A 221 18.44 -15.89 14.20
N TRP A 222 17.83 -15.48 13.09
CA TRP A 222 16.38 -15.28 13.02
C TRP A 222 15.63 -16.61 12.98
N SER A 223 14.36 -16.60 13.40
CA SER A 223 13.51 -17.78 13.20
C SER A 223 13.32 -18.03 11.70
N GLU A 224 13.36 -19.30 11.29
CA GLU A 224 13.29 -19.68 9.88
C GLU A 224 11.99 -19.17 9.22
N ARG A 225 10.89 -19.09 9.98
CA ARG A 225 9.62 -18.49 9.56
C ARG A 225 9.76 -17.04 9.08
N MET A 226 10.63 -16.23 9.71
CA MET A 226 10.87 -14.84 9.32
C MET A 226 11.96 -14.73 8.27
N ARG A 227 13.00 -15.58 8.37
CA ARG A 227 14.20 -15.53 7.54
C ARG A 227 13.97 -16.07 6.12
N ALA A 228 13.32 -17.24 5.99
CA ALA A 228 13.23 -17.95 4.72
C ALA A 228 12.53 -17.16 3.58
N PRO A 229 11.41 -16.43 3.81
CA PRO A 229 10.78 -15.65 2.74
C PRO A 229 11.68 -14.52 2.21
N LEU A 230 12.45 -13.88 3.10
CA LEU A 230 13.37 -12.79 2.75
C LEU A 230 14.61 -13.33 2.03
N VAL A 231 15.18 -14.45 2.49
CA VAL A 231 16.27 -15.13 1.78
C VAL A 231 15.84 -15.62 0.39
N ALA A 232 14.62 -16.15 0.26
CA ALA A 232 14.08 -16.58 -1.04
C ALA A 232 13.86 -15.42 -2.04
N LEU A 233 13.50 -14.24 -1.53
CA LEU A 233 13.31 -13.03 -2.34
C LEU A 233 14.64 -12.39 -2.77
N TYR A 234 15.63 -12.37 -1.89
CA TYR A 234 16.82 -11.53 -2.04
C TYR A 234 18.14 -12.28 -2.31
N GLY A 235 18.22 -13.55 -1.92
CA GLY A 235 19.48 -14.24 -1.66
C GLY A 235 20.06 -13.86 -0.30
N GLU A 236 20.73 -14.81 0.35
CA GLU A 236 21.23 -14.69 1.73
C GLU A 236 22.25 -13.55 1.90
N GLU A 237 23.21 -13.43 0.97
CA GLU A 237 24.24 -12.39 0.99
C GLU A 237 23.63 -10.98 0.91
N TYR A 238 22.74 -10.74 -0.06
CA TYR A 238 22.11 -9.43 -0.22
C TYR A 238 21.19 -9.08 0.94
N PHE A 239 20.46 -10.07 1.48
CA PHE A 239 19.59 -9.85 2.64
C PHE A 239 20.42 -9.48 3.88
N GLN A 240 21.46 -10.25 4.24
CA GLN A 240 22.32 -9.93 5.38
C GLN A 240 23.03 -8.57 5.20
N LYS A 241 23.55 -8.28 4.00
CA LYS A 241 24.19 -6.99 3.69
C LYS A 241 23.22 -5.82 3.84
N THR A 242 22.05 -5.90 3.23
CA THR A 242 21.01 -4.84 3.26
C THR A 242 20.52 -4.61 4.69
N TRP A 243 20.23 -5.69 5.42
CA TRP A 243 19.78 -5.62 6.81
C TRP A 243 20.86 -5.02 7.75
N SER A 244 22.13 -5.38 7.54
CA SER A 244 23.25 -4.80 8.30
C SER A 244 23.33 -3.28 8.11
N ARG A 245 23.21 -2.81 6.86
CA ARG A 245 23.22 -1.37 6.53
C ARG A 245 22.01 -0.62 7.08
N TRP A 246 20.83 -1.25 7.10
CA TRP A 246 19.64 -0.73 7.78
C TRP A 246 19.95 -0.47 9.26
N VAL A 247 20.44 -1.50 9.99
CA VAL A 247 20.82 -1.35 11.41
C VAL A 247 21.89 -0.26 11.62
N ASP A 248 22.93 -0.21 10.78
CA ASP A 248 23.97 0.82 10.86
C ASP A 248 23.39 2.24 10.71
N THR A 249 22.43 2.40 9.82
CA THR A 249 21.81 3.70 9.52
C THR A 249 20.99 4.21 10.70
N PHE A 250 20.17 3.36 11.33
CA PHE A 250 19.44 3.74 12.55
C PHE A 250 20.38 4.02 13.74
N VAL A 251 21.47 3.26 13.86
CA VAL A 251 22.51 3.53 14.87
C VAL A 251 23.20 4.89 14.65
N SER A 252 23.48 5.24 13.40
CA SER A 252 24.05 6.55 13.04
C SER A 252 23.04 7.69 13.22
N LEU A 253 21.77 7.50 12.85
CA LEU A 253 20.68 8.45 13.14
C LEU A 253 20.57 8.76 14.64
N TYR A 254 20.69 7.74 15.50
CA TYR A 254 20.70 7.97 16.95
C TYR A 254 21.89 8.82 17.40
N LYS A 255 23.11 8.47 16.96
CA LYS A 255 24.35 9.17 17.36
C LYS A 255 24.44 10.60 16.82
N GLU A 256 24.09 10.79 15.55
CA GLU A 256 24.32 12.05 14.82
C GLU A 256 23.13 13.02 14.92
N ARG A 257 21.91 12.50 15.13
CA ARG A 257 20.67 13.31 15.16
C ARG A 257 19.86 13.15 16.44
N GLN A 258 20.46 12.60 17.51
CA GLN A 258 19.77 12.34 18.78
C GLN A 258 18.48 11.52 18.59
N GLY A 259 18.55 10.58 17.63
CA GLY A 259 17.45 9.71 17.25
C GLY A 259 16.44 10.32 16.29
N ASP A 260 16.50 11.61 15.94
CA ASP A 260 15.48 12.23 15.08
C ASP A 260 15.50 11.70 13.64
N ILE A 261 14.33 11.26 13.18
CA ILE A 261 14.07 10.82 11.82
C ILE A 261 13.20 11.86 11.10
N CYS A 262 12.05 12.21 11.69
CA CYS A 262 11.04 13.09 11.10
C CYS A 262 10.17 13.87 12.10
N LYS A 263 10.70 14.28 13.26
CA LYS A 263 9.95 15.10 14.24
C LYS A 263 9.45 16.42 13.64
N ASP A 264 10.24 17.02 12.75
CA ASP A 264 9.92 18.22 11.95
C ASP A 264 8.69 18.04 11.05
N CYS A 265 8.44 16.83 10.55
CA CYS A 265 7.34 16.54 9.63
C CYS A 265 5.98 16.52 10.34
N LEU A 266 5.91 16.05 11.60
CA LEU A 266 4.63 15.76 12.27
C LEU A 266 3.65 16.95 12.34
N PRO A 267 4.09 18.19 12.70
CA PRO A 267 3.19 19.34 12.78
C PRO A 267 2.66 19.83 11.42
N LEU A 268 3.26 19.37 10.32
CA LEU A 268 2.91 19.74 8.94
C LEU A 268 1.86 18.81 8.32
N ILE A 269 1.59 17.65 8.93
CA ILE A 269 0.62 16.67 8.43
C ILE A 269 -0.80 17.20 8.63
N GLN A 270 -1.50 17.45 7.52
CA GLN A 270 -2.87 17.99 7.50
C GLN A 270 -3.96 16.91 7.32
N CYS A 271 -3.59 15.75 6.76
CA CYS A 271 -4.53 14.68 6.45
C CYS A 271 -5.04 13.97 7.71
N ARG A 272 -6.26 13.41 7.64
CA ARG A 272 -6.82 12.63 8.77
C ARG A 272 -6.01 11.35 8.94
N THR A 273 -5.38 11.21 10.10
CA THR A 273 -4.44 10.12 10.39
C THR A 273 -5.08 9.15 11.40
N LEU A 274 -4.95 7.85 11.16
CA LEU A 274 -5.23 6.80 12.14
C LEU A 274 -3.90 6.15 12.53
N ILE A 275 -3.60 6.10 13.82
CA ILE A 275 -2.37 5.51 14.34
C ILE A 275 -2.74 4.22 15.07
N ALA A 276 -2.30 3.08 14.55
CA ALA A 276 -2.44 1.80 15.23
C ALA A 276 -1.10 1.37 15.84
N HIS A 277 -1.14 0.76 17.03
CA HIS A 277 0.05 0.24 17.69
C HIS A 277 -0.29 -1.07 18.39
N GLY A 278 0.59 -2.07 18.27
CA GLY A 278 0.41 -3.35 18.93
C GLY A 278 0.88 -3.26 20.39
N MET A 279 0.01 -3.49 21.37
CA MET A 279 0.38 -3.49 22.80
C MET A 279 1.42 -4.57 23.21
N LYS A 280 1.90 -5.36 22.26
CA LYS A 280 2.95 -6.39 22.39
C LYS A 280 3.99 -6.28 21.27
N ASP A 281 4.11 -5.10 20.65
CA ASP A 281 5.15 -4.83 19.65
C ASP A 281 6.53 -5.00 20.30
N PRO A 282 7.38 -5.93 19.81
CA PRO A 282 8.70 -6.18 20.39
C PRO A 282 9.79 -5.30 19.79
N MET A 283 9.45 -4.46 18.80
CA MET A 283 10.38 -3.68 17.98
C MET A 283 10.31 -2.19 18.25
N ILE A 284 9.10 -1.66 18.52
CA ILE A 284 8.81 -0.23 18.57
C ILE A 284 8.22 0.13 19.93
N SER A 285 8.81 1.12 20.59
CA SER A 285 8.38 1.55 21.92
C SER A 285 6.93 2.10 21.90
N PRO A 286 6.09 1.75 22.89
CA PRO A 286 4.74 2.31 23.01
C PRO A 286 4.73 3.82 23.29
N GLU A 287 5.86 4.45 23.64
CA GLU A 287 5.92 5.91 23.79
C GLU A 287 5.65 6.63 22.46
N HIS A 288 6.01 6.02 21.33
CA HIS A 288 5.85 6.62 20.00
C HIS A 288 4.38 6.87 19.68
N LEU A 289 3.45 6.02 20.13
CA LEU A 289 2.02 6.25 19.97
C LEU A 289 1.60 7.59 20.59
N ASN A 290 2.00 7.85 21.84
CA ASN A 290 1.68 9.08 22.55
C ASN A 290 2.36 10.29 21.91
N TYR A 291 3.59 10.15 21.42
CA TYR A 291 4.29 11.22 20.72
C TYR A 291 3.61 11.58 19.40
N LEU A 292 3.31 10.58 18.56
CA LEU A 292 2.65 10.80 17.27
C LEU A 292 1.25 11.40 17.45
N LEU A 293 0.43 10.89 18.39
CA LEU A 293 -0.89 11.45 18.72
C LEU A 293 -0.80 12.92 19.15
N LYS A 294 0.21 13.27 19.95
CA LYS A 294 0.42 14.64 20.44
C LYS A 294 0.88 15.60 19.34
N HIS A 295 1.67 15.13 18.38
CA HIS A 295 2.35 15.98 17.40
C HIS A 295 1.69 16.00 16.00
N ILE A 296 0.84 15.04 15.66
CA ILE A 296 0.00 15.04 14.45
C ILE A 296 -1.40 15.54 14.79
N LYS A 297 -1.71 16.80 14.45
CA LYS A 297 -2.96 17.49 14.87
C LYS A 297 -4.26 16.79 14.45
N ALA A 298 -4.25 16.09 13.31
CA ALA A 298 -5.40 15.41 12.73
C ALA A 298 -5.38 13.89 12.96
N SER A 299 -4.68 13.42 13.99
CA SER A 299 -4.57 12.01 14.34
C SER A 299 -5.64 11.53 15.34
N ARG A 300 -5.78 10.20 15.42
CA ARG A 300 -6.56 9.44 16.41
C ARG A 300 -6.09 7.99 16.43
#